data_AF-A0A1W6LIX5-F1
#
_entry.id   AF-A0A1W6LIX5-F1
#
_cell.length_a   1.000
_cell.length_b   1.000
_cell.length_c   1.000
_cell.angle_alpha   90.00
_cell.angle_beta   90.00
_cell.angle_gamma   90.00
#
_symmetry.space_group_name_H-M   'P 1'
#
loop_
_entity.id
_entity.type
_entity.pdbx_description
1 polymer ?
#
loop_
_entity_poly.entity_id
_entity_poly.type
_entity_poly.pdbx_seq_one_letter_code
_entity_poly.pdbx_strand_id
1 'polypeptide(L)'
;MKKMLVVFAVCFAVFNAEGAVDWDIYDDASIQDGDVYLAVNIYDNPPEQTVVNMTGGDISLCSINNSATLNYKGGDISTLQANNQSVVMSDSVDIPTMYLYEETQAYIHNGSYGSSIFLYDNAKVHIYGYNFDYNELVSPNLLNGQWENGESFSLVFRNSYSYNSDQVILHEVPEPATVLLLVSAGGVLYNRRKS
;
A
#
# COMPACT_ATOMS: atom_id res chain seq x y z
N MET A 1 46.28 41.18 7.80
CA MET A 1 45.39 40.22 8.46
C MET A 1 44.05 40.21 7.72
N LYS A 2 43.74 39.14 6.97
CA LYS A 2 42.51 39.03 6.17
C LYS A 2 41.34 38.67 7.12
N LYS A 3 40.31 39.51 7.17
CA LYS A 3 39.08 39.25 7.92
C LYS A 3 38.22 38.28 7.11
N MET A 4 37.99 37.09 7.64
CA MET A 4 37.14 36.07 7.04
C MET A 4 35.69 36.35 7.49
N LEU A 5 34.85 36.76 6.55
CA LEU A 5 33.43 36.99 6.78
C LEU A 5 32.73 35.63 6.73
N VAL A 6 32.33 35.10 7.89
CA VAL A 6 31.50 33.89 7.98
C VAL A 6 30.06 34.33 7.77
N VAL A 7 29.49 33.98 6.62
CA VAL A 7 28.07 34.18 6.33
C VAL A 7 27.31 32.98 6.88
N PHE A 8 26.63 33.16 8.01
CA PHE A 8 25.65 32.20 8.50
C PHE A 8 24.36 32.37 7.68
N ALA A 9 24.12 31.44 6.76
CA ALA A 9 22.82 31.31 6.12
C ALA A 9 21.86 30.68 7.13
N VAL A 10 20.99 31.50 7.72
CA VAL A 10 19.88 31.02 8.55
C VAL A 10 18.73 30.70 7.60
N CYS A 11 18.57 29.42 7.25
CA CYS A 11 17.37 28.95 6.57
C CYS A 11 16.21 29.02 7.56
N PHE A 12 15.37 30.04 7.43
CA PHE A 12 14.06 30.06 8.08
C PHE A 12 13.20 29.00 7.39
N ALA A 13 13.12 27.82 7.99
CA ALA A 13 12.01 26.91 7.71
C ALA A 13 10.74 27.60 8.24
N VAL A 14 9.95 28.15 7.32
CA VAL A 14 8.60 28.60 7.63
C VAL A 14 7.81 27.32 7.89
N PHE A 15 7.72 26.92 9.15
CA PHE A 15 6.75 25.93 9.58
C PHE A 15 5.38 26.60 9.48
N ASN A 16 4.75 26.51 8.31
CA ASN A 16 3.33 26.79 8.19
C ASN A 16 2.61 25.74 9.05
N ALA A 17 2.30 26.09 10.30
CA ALA A 17 1.29 25.42 11.10
C ALA A 17 -0.11 25.78 10.56
N GLU A 18 -0.26 25.74 9.24
CA GLU A 18 -1.57 25.77 8.61
C GLU A 18 -2.22 24.44 8.99
N GLY A 19 -3.36 24.54 9.68
CA GLY A 19 -4.08 23.35 10.14
C GLY A 19 -4.31 22.40 8.97
N ALA A 20 -4.21 21.10 9.25
CA ALA A 20 -4.41 20.04 8.27
C ALA A 20 -5.67 20.34 7.43
N VAL A 21 -5.49 20.44 6.12
CA VAL A 21 -6.51 20.88 5.16
C VAL A 21 -7.26 19.66 4.63
N ASP A 22 -8.53 19.83 4.30
CA ASP A 22 -9.29 18.84 3.53
C ASP A 22 -9.06 19.11 2.03
N TRP A 23 -8.67 18.09 1.28
CA TRP A 23 -8.40 18.21 -0.17
C TRP A 23 -9.26 17.26 -0.98
N ASP A 24 -10.11 17.83 -1.84
CA ASP A 24 -10.82 17.09 -2.87
C ASP A 24 -10.02 17.09 -4.18
N ILE A 25 -9.76 15.90 -4.72
CA ILE A 25 -8.96 15.66 -5.93
C ILE A 25 -9.88 15.08 -7.01
N TYR A 26 -9.94 15.76 -8.15
CA TYR A 26 -10.77 15.36 -9.31
C TYR A 26 -9.97 15.05 -10.57
N ASP A 27 -8.64 15.24 -10.52
CA ASP A 27 -7.68 14.99 -11.60
C ASP A 27 -6.41 14.39 -10.99
N ASP A 28 -5.48 13.92 -11.83
CA ASP A 28 -4.22 13.34 -11.36
C ASP A 28 -3.45 14.26 -10.39
N ALA A 29 -2.93 13.68 -9.31
CA ALA A 29 -2.22 14.43 -8.28
C ALA A 29 -1.08 13.61 -7.65
N SER A 30 -0.23 14.31 -6.89
CA SER A 30 0.80 13.69 -6.06
C SER A 30 0.76 14.22 -4.64
N ILE A 31 0.91 13.32 -3.68
CA ILE A 31 1.10 13.63 -2.25
C ILE A 31 2.52 13.23 -1.88
N GLN A 32 3.28 14.17 -1.34
CA GLN A 32 4.72 14.10 -1.14
C GLN A 32 5.09 14.25 0.34
N ASP A 33 6.37 13.99 0.64
CA ASP A 33 6.91 14.18 1.99
C ASP A 33 6.71 15.62 2.49
N GLY A 34 6.15 15.73 3.69
CA GLY A 34 5.86 17.01 4.34
C GLY A 34 4.45 17.53 4.09
N ASP A 35 3.69 16.93 3.16
CA ASP A 35 2.26 17.23 3.02
C ASP A 35 1.49 16.68 4.22
N VAL A 36 0.55 17.46 4.74
CA VAL A 36 -0.27 17.07 5.91
C VAL A 36 -1.73 17.43 5.64
N TYR A 37 -2.60 16.42 5.67
CA TYR A 37 -4.02 16.57 5.39
C TYR A 37 -4.87 15.94 6.48
N LEU A 38 -6.00 16.58 6.79
CA LEU A 38 -6.97 15.98 7.68
C LEU A 38 -7.76 14.93 6.90
N ALA A 39 -8.32 15.34 5.76
CA ALA A 39 -8.97 14.45 4.82
C ALA A 39 -8.46 14.66 3.40
N VAL A 40 -8.32 13.57 2.65
CA VAL A 40 -8.14 13.61 1.20
C VAL A 40 -9.26 12.78 0.58
N ASN A 41 -10.03 13.38 -0.31
CA ASN A 41 -11.07 12.69 -1.06
C ASN A 41 -10.70 12.67 -2.54
N ILE A 42 -10.53 11.47 -3.08
CA ILE A 42 -10.15 11.24 -4.46
C ILE A 42 -11.40 10.81 -5.22
N TYR A 43 -11.73 11.54 -6.27
CA TYR A 43 -12.88 11.29 -7.14
C TYR A 43 -12.44 11.10 -8.58
N ASP A 44 -13.02 10.12 -9.22
CA ASP A 44 -12.90 9.96 -10.67
C ASP A 44 -13.71 11.01 -11.41
N ASN A 45 -13.17 11.49 -12.54
CA ASN A 45 -13.83 12.44 -13.43
C ASN A 45 -13.85 11.94 -14.88
N PRO A 46 -14.79 11.05 -15.24
CA PRO A 46 -14.86 10.44 -16.56
C PRO A 46 -14.86 11.49 -17.70
N PRO A 47 -14.22 11.19 -18.85
CA PRO A 47 -13.79 9.86 -19.28
C PRO A 47 -12.39 9.45 -18.83
N GLU A 48 -11.62 10.35 -18.23
CA GLU A 48 -10.27 10.08 -17.75
C GLU A 48 -10.32 9.51 -16.33
N GLN A 49 -9.42 8.58 -16.03
CA GLN A 49 -9.34 7.98 -14.71
C GLN A 49 -8.44 8.84 -13.82
N THR A 50 -8.93 9.27 -12.66
CA THR A 50 -8.12 10.00 -11.66
C THR A 50 -7.13 9.06 -10.98
N VAL A 51 -5.85 9.37 -11.07
CA VAL A 51 -4.76 8.63 -10.42
C VAL A 51 -3.98 9.53 -9.47
N VAL A 52 -3.97 9.17 -8.19
CA VAL A 52 -3.18 9.87 -7.16
C VAL A 52 -1.98 9.01 -6.77
N ASN A 53 -0.80 9.63 -6.78
CA ASN A 53 0.44 8.99 -6.36
C ASN A 53 0.87 9.55 -5.01
N MET A 54 0.89 8.70 -3.98
CA MET A 54 1.35 9.06 -2.65
C MET A 54 2.70 8.40 -2.39
N THR A 55 3.75 9.22 -2.28
CA THR A 55 5.12 8.76 -1.95
C THR A 55 5.54 9.16 -0.54
N GLY A 56 4.70 9.93 0.17
CA GLY A 56 4.97 10.55 1.45
C GLY A 56 3.72 11.19 2.03
N GLY A 57 3.90 12.01 3.07
CA GLY A 57 2.83 12.80 3.69
C GLY A 57 2.12 12.08 4.85
N ASP A 58 1.25 12.80 5.53
CA ASP A 58 0.45 12.34 6.68
C ASP A 58 -1.02 12.69 6.46
N ILE A 59 -1.87 11.66 6.33
CA ILE A 59 -3.30 11.80 6.06
C ILE A 59 -4.10 11.07 7.15
N SER A 60 -4.98 11.80 7.84
CA SER A 60 -5.84 11.14 8.83
C SER A 60 -6.92 10.26 8.18
N LEU A 61 -7.60 10.78 7.16
CA LEU A 61 -8.63 10.05 6.41
C LEU A 61 -8.42 10.19 4.90
N CYS A 62 -8.21 9.08 4.20
CA CYS A 62 -8.16 9.04 2.74
C CYS A 62 -9.39 8.30 2.21
N SER A 63 -10.21 8.96 1.40
CA SER A 63 -11.38 8.36 0.75
C SER A 63 -11.17 8.29 -0.77
N ILE A 64 -11.38 7.13 -1.38
CA ILE A 64 -11.22 6.91 -2.82
C ILE A 64 -12.57 6.49 -3.39
N ASN A 65 -13.03 7.19 -4.42
CA ASN A 65 -14.39 7.06 -4.92
C ASN A 65 -14.44 7.00 -6.45
N ASN A 66 -15.53 6.41 -6.94
CA ASN A 66 -15.98 6.42 -8.34
C ASN A 66 -15.01 5.80 -9.35
N SER A 67 -14.26 4.75 -8.98
CA SER A 67 -13.24 4.10 -9.83
C SER A 67 -11.88 4.82 -9.89
N ALA A 68 -11.65 5.81 -9.01
CA ALA A 68 -10.34 6.43 -8.89
C ALA A 68 -9.29 5.43 -8.38
N THR A 69 -8.01 5.75 -8.64
CA THR A 69 -6.87 4.93 -8.22
C THR A 69 -5.96 5.69 -7.27
N LEU A 70 -5.58 5.04 -6.15
CA LEU A 70 -4.49 5.49 -5.29
C LEU A 70 -3.29 4.55 -5.41
N ASN A 71 -2.14 5.09 -5.80
CA ASN A 71 -0.85 4.42 -5.71
C ASN A 71 -0.14 4.85 -4.43
N TYR A 72 -0.22 4.01 -3.39
CA TYR A 72 0.30 4.27 -2.06
C TYR A 72 1.66 3.58 -1.84
N LYS A 73 2.73 4.36 -1.96
CA LYS A 73 4.13 3.89 -1.91
C LYS A 73 4.90 4.34 -0.66
N GLY A 74 4.36 5.30 0.09
CA GLY A 74 4.98 5.85 1.29
C GLY A 74 4.10 6.91 1.94
N GLY A 75 4.52 7.40 3.10
CA GLY A 75 3.72 8.26 3.98
C GLY A 75 2.92 7.46 4.99
N ASP A 76 2.05 8.16 5.73
CA ASP A 76 1.14 7.58 6.72
C ASP A 76 -0.30 7.92 6.36
N ILE A 77 -1.16 6.90 6.40
CA ILE A 77 -2.61 7.06 6.32
C ILE A 77 -3.19 6.37 7.56
N SER A 78 -3.91 7.10 8.40
CA SER A 78 -4.54 6.46 9.57
C SER A 78 -5.72 5.58 9.15
N THR A 79 -6.62 6.11 8.32
CA THR A 79 -7.78 5.38 7.79
C THR A 79 -7.93 5.59 6.29
N LEU A 80 -8.08 4.49 5.56
CA LEU A 80 -8.36 4.48 4.13
C LEU A 80 -9.74 3.88 3.88
N GLN A 81 -10.57 4.59 3.12
CA GLN A 81 -11.87 4.13 2.65
C GLN A 81 -11.87 4.12 1.12
N ALA A 82 -12.33 3.03 0.52
CA ALA A 82 -12.43 2.93 -0.93
C ALA A 82 -13.79 2.37 -1.35
N ASN A 83 -14.43 3.07 -2.28
CA ASN A 83 -15.83 2.87 -2.69
C ASN A 83 -15.94 2.78 -4.21
N ASN A 84 -17.07 2.27 -4.72
CA ASN A 84 -17.49 2.37 -6.12
C ASN A 84 -16.40 1.95 -7.12
N GLN A 85 -15.96 0.70 -7.07
CA GLN A 85 -14.99 0.11 -8.01
C GLN A 85 -13.58 0.76 -7.99
N SER A 86 -13.25 1.51 -6.94
CA SER A 86 -11.93 2.14 -6.79
C SER A 86 -10.80 1.12 -6.65
N VAL A 87 -9.58 1.57 -6.93
CA VAL A 87 -8.38 0.73 -6.87
C VAL A 87 -7.35 1.30 -5.90
N VAL A 88 -6.82 0.45 -5.02
CA VAL A 88 -5.72 0.76 -4.10
C VAL A 88 -4.52 -0.10 -4.47
N MET A 89 -3.40 0.51 -4.82
CA MET A 89 -2.12 -0.17 -5.04
C MET A 89 -1.19 0.19 -3.88
N SER A 90 -0.95 -0.74 -2.95
CA SER A 90 -0.16 -0.52 -1.74
C SER A 90 1.19 -1.24 -1.81
N ASP A 91 2.25 -0.44 -1.92
CA ASP A 91 3.65 -0.85 -1.79
C ASP A 91 4.32 -0.26 -0.53
N SER A 92 3.54 0.45 0.30
CA SER A 92 4.00 1.10 1.53
C SER A 92 4.37 0.10 2.62
N VAL A 93 5.26 0.52 3.52
CA VAL A 93 5.65 -0.25 4.71
C VAL A 93 4.58 -0.23 5.80
N ASP A 94 3.65 0.72 5.78
CA ASP A 94 2.59 0.85 6.78
C ASP A 94 1.23 0.79 6.10
N ILE A 95 0.49 -0.29 6.34
CA ILE A 95 -0.84 -0.47 5.77
C ILE A 95 -1.86 0.22 6.68
N PRO A 96 -2.72 1.12 6.17
CA PRO A 96 -3.75 1.78 6.97
C PRO A 96 -4.80 0.78 7.47
N THR A 97 -5.65 1.23 8.39
CA THR A 97 -6.96 0.57 8.53
C THR A 97 -7.77 0.81 7.26
N MET A 98 -8.14 -0.26 6.56
CA MET A 98 -8.81 -0.20 5.27
C MET A 98 -10.27 -0.62 5.36
N TYR A 99 -11.16 0.21 4.82
CA TYR A 99 -12.56 -0.10 4.59
C TYR A 99 -12.81 -0.14 3.09
N LEU A 100 -13.02 -1.34 2.54
CA LEU A 100 -13.25 -1.55 1.12
C LEU A 100 -14.71 -1.92 0.88
N TYR A 101 -15.40 -1.17 0.04
CA TYR A 101 -16.83 -1.33 -0.26
C TYR A 101 -17.07 -1.66 -1.73
N GLU A 102 -18.25 -2.22 -2.02
CA GLU A 102 -18.74 -2.49 -3.38
C GLU A 102 -17.79 -3.38 -4.20
N GLU A 103 -17.37 -3.00 -5.41
CA GLU A 103 -16.44 -3.77 -6.25
C GLU A 103 -14.99 -3.26 -6.18
N THR A 104 -14.65 -2.58 -5.09
CA THR A 104 -13.29 -2.06 -4.86
C THR A 104 -12.24 -3.17 -4.85
N GLN A 105 -11.06 -2.87 -5.37
CA GLN A 105 -9.91 -3.79 -5.36
C GLN A 105 -8.70 -3.15 -4.67
N ALA A 106 -8.11 -3.85 -3.72
CA ALA A 106 -6.82 -3.49 -3.13
C ALA A 106 -5.76 -4.52 -3.48
N TYR A 107 -4.56 -4.08 -3.85
CA TYR A 107 -3.40 -4.90 -4.15
C TYR A 107 -2.29 -4.54 -3.18
N ILE A 108 -1.86 -5.50 -2.36
CA ILE A 108 -0.89 -5.30 -1.27
C ILE A 108 0.36 -6.13 -1.54
N HIS A 109 1.50 -5.45 -1.71
CA HIS A 109 2.81 -6.09 -1.96
C HIS A 109 3.77 -5.95 -0.78
N ASN A 110 3.48 -5.06 0.16
CA ASN A 110 4.32 -4.79 1.33
C ASN A 110 3.48 -4.23 2.49
N GLY A 111 4.04 -4.22 3.69
CA GLY A 111 3.43 -3.57 4.86
C GLY A 111 3.66 -4.27 6.20
N SER A 112 3.47 -3.55 7.31
CA SER A 112 3.77 -4.03 8.65
C SER A 112 2.54 -4.55 9.42
N TYR A 113 2.80 -5.04 10.64
CA TYR A 113 1.85 -5.69 11.54
C TYR A 113 0.76 -4.75 12.07
N GLY A 114 -0.47 -5.25 12.15
CA GLY A 114 -1.53 -4.64 12.98
C GLY A 114 -2.62 -3.91 12.20
N SER A 115 -2.51 -3.86 10.89
CA SER A 115 -3.53 -3.28 10.01
C SER A 115 -4.79 -4.13 9.99
N SER A 116 -5.93 -3.44 10.04
CA SER A 116 -7.24 -4.08 9.97
C SER A 116 -7.87 -3.80 8.61
N ILE A 117 -8.28 -4.86 7.92
CA ILE A 117 -8.96 -4.78 6.64
C ILE A 117 -10.41 -5.20 6.86
N PHE A 118 -11.32 -4.34 6.41
CA PHE A 118 -12.75 -4.56 6.41
C PHE A 118 -13.22 -4.66 4.95
N LEU A 119 -13.79 -5.80 4.59
CA LEU A 119 -14.25 -6.11 3.23
C LEU A 119 -15.78 -6.16 3.21
N TYR A 120 -16.42 -5.24 2.51
CA TYR A 120 -17.88 -5.19 2.36
C TYR A 120 -18.28 -5.54 0.92
N ASP A 121 -19.50 -6.05 0.76
CA ASP A 121 -20.09 -6.40 -0.53
C ASP A 121 -19.21 -7.33 -1.38
N ASN A 122 -18.78 -6.89 -2.57
CA ASN A 122 -17.96 -7.65 -3.51
C ASN A 122 -16.48 -7.21 -3.49
N ALA A 123 -16.05 -6.47 -2.46
CA ALA A 123 -14.72 -5.89 -2.41
C ALA A 123 -13.67 -6.99 -2.29
N LYS A 124 -12.54 -6.79 -2.94
CA LYS A 124 -11.45 -7.78 -3.00
C LYS A 124 -10.14 -7.19 -2.54
N VAL A 125 -9.38 -8.00 -1.83
CA VAL A 125 -8.00 -7.73 -1.51
C VAL A 125 -7.13 -8.84 -2.08
N HIS A 126 -6.13 -8.42 -2.84
CA HIS A 126 -5.09 -9.24 -3.43
C HIS A 126 -3.82 -9.06 -2.62
N ILE A 127 -3.28 -10.15 -2.10
CA ILE A 127 -2.11 -10.13 -1.22
C ILE A 127 -1.00 -10.95 -1.87
N TYR A 128 0.14 -10.31 -2.11
CA TYR A 128 1.29 -10.91 -2.79
C TYR A 128 2.38 -11.22 -1.78
N GLY A 129 2.74 -12.49 -1.64
CA GLY A 129 3.70 -12.94 -0.63
C GLY A 129 3.91 -14.45 -0.71
N TYR A 130 4.47 -15.04 0.33
CA TYR A 130 4.66 -16.47 0.44
C TYR A 130 4.55 -16.96 1.90
N ASN A 131 4.54 -18.28 2.10
CA ASN A 131 4.36 -18.91 3.42
C ASN A 131 3.11 -18.43 4.17
N PHE A 132 1.98 -18.30 3.45
CA PHE A 132 0.72 -17.86 4.03
C PHE A 132 0.20 -18.85 5.09
N ASP A 133 -0.11 -18.34 6.28
CA ASP A 133 -0.77 -19.05 7.37
C ASP A 133 -2.03 -18.30 7.77
N TYR A 134 -3.18 -18.84 7.35
CA TYR A 134 -4.49 -18.25 7.61
C TYR A 134 -5.18 -18.95 8.77
N ASN A 135 -5.47 -18.21 9.83
CA ASN A 135 -6.10 -18.71 11.04
C ASN A 135 -7.54 -18.20 11.17
N GLU A 136 -8.50 -19.08 10.83
CA GLU A 136 -9.95 -18.81 10.95
C GLU A 136 -10.49 -19.04 12.36
N LEU A 137 -9.70 -19.65 13.26
CA LEU A 137 -10.15 -19.98 14.62
C LEU A 137 -10.06 -18.77 15.56
N VAL A 138 -9.35 -17.72 15.13
CA VAL A 138 -9.25 -16.45 15.85
C VAL A 138 -10.25 -15.47 15.24
N SER A 139 -11.03 -14.80 16.08
CA SER A 139 -11.90 -13.71 15.67
C SER A 139 -11.34 -12.39 16.23
N PRO A 140 -10.94 -11.43 15.40
CA PRO A 140 -10.98 -11.42 13.93
C PRO A 140 -9.98 -12.39 13.26
N ASN A 141 -10.27 -12.81 12.02
CA ASN A 141 -9.42 -13.73 11.26
C ASN A 141 -8.04 -13.12 11.05
N LEU A 142 -7.01 -13.95 11.14
CA LEU A 142 -5.61 -13.53 11.06
C LEU A 142 -4.91 -14.20 9.87
N LEU A 143 -4.25 -13.43 9.02
CA LEU A 143 -3.36 -13.94 7.99
C LEU A 143 -1.93 -13.51 8.31
N ASN A 144 -1.06 -14.50 8.44
CA ASN A 144 0.38 -14.28 8.50
C ASN A 144 1.03 -14.72 7.19
N GLY A 145 2.22 -14.20 6.92
CA GLY A 145 3.03 -14.62 5.78
C GLY A 145 4.32 -13.83 5.73
N GLN A 146 4.98 -13.89 4.56
CA GLN A 146 6.19 -13.14 4.27
C GLN A 146 6.04 -12.41 2.93
N TRP A 147 6.53 -11.17 2.85
CA TRP A 147 6.62 -10.42 1.60
C TRP A 147 7.82 -10.88 0.77
N GLU A 148 7.89 -10.46 -0.49
CA GLU A 148 9.01 -10.78 -1.40
C GLU A 148 10.40 -10.38 -0.82
N ASN A 149 10.46 -9.32 -0.01
CA ASN A 149 11.68 -8.86 0.65
C ASN A 149 12.10 -9.74 1.86
N GLY A 150 11.31 -10.73 2.23
CA GLY A 150 11.53 -11.64 3.36
C GLY A 150 11.00 -11.17 4.71
N GLU A 151 10.44 -9.96 4.79
CA GLU A 151 9.82 -9.45 6.00
C GLU A 151 8.49 -10.16 6.26
N SER A 152 8.26 -10.50 7.53
CA SER A 152 7.01 -11.12 7.95
C SER A 152 5.91 -10.08 8.11
N PHE A 153 4.67 -10.48 7.84
CA PHE A 153 3.49 -9.64 8.04
C PHE A 153 2.40 -10.35 8.82
N SER A 154 1.45 -9.55 9.33
CA SER A 154 0.23 -10.04 9.93
C SER A 154 -0.92 -9.07 9.67
N LEU A 155 -1.95 -9.57 9.00
CA LEU A 155 -3.14 -8.82 8.58
C LEU A 155 -4.37 -9.37 9.28
N VAL A 156 -5.21 -8.44 9.76
CA VAL A 156 -6.42 -8.78 10.50
C VAL A 156 -7.65 -8.47 9.66
N PHE A 157 -8.51 -9.47 9.42
CA PHE A 157 -9.78 -9.30 8.71
C PHE A 157 -10.94 -9.28 9.70
N ARG A 158 -11.57 -8.12 9.89
CA ARG A 158 -12.48 -7.89 11.03
C ARG A 158 -13.94 -8.21 10.80
N ASN A 159 -14.42 -8.22 9.55
CA ASN A 159 -15.82 -8.45 9.22
C ASN A 159 -16.07 -9.71 8.39
N SER A 160 -15.02 -10.44 8.03
CA SER A 160 -15.12 -11.80 7.51
C SER A 160 -15.17 -12.78 8.68
N TYR A 161 -16.32 -13.37 9.00
CA TYR A 161 -16.45 -14.39 10.05
C TYR A 161 -15.88 -15.76 9.64
N SER A 162 -15.58 -15.94 8.36
CA SER A 162 -14.92 -17.09 7.77
C SER A 162 -14.06 -16.59 6.60
N TYR A 163 -13.03 -17.34 6.22
CA TYR A 163 -12.32 -17.05 4.98
C TYR A 163 -13.30 -17.04 3.80
N ASN A 164 -13.26 -15.98 3.02
CA ASN A 164 -13.97 -15.91 1.76
C ASN A 164 -12.92 -15.78 0.66
N SER A 165 -12.62 -16.88 -0.02
CA SER A 165 -11.66 -16.94 -1.12
C SER A 165 -12.02 -16.05 -2.30
N ASP A 166 -13.29 -15.61 -2.40
CA ASP A 166 -13.72 -14.70 -3.45
C ASP A 166 -13.38 -13.24 -3.14
N GLN A 167 -13.11 -12.92 -1.87
CA GLN A 167 -12.76 -11.57 -1.39
C GLN A 167 -11.29 -11.44 -0.98
N VAL A 168 -10.70 -12.49 -0.40
CA VAL A 168 -9.27 -12.52 -0.04
C VAL A 168 -8.55 -13.45 -1.01
N ILE A 169 -7.74 -12.87 -1.89
CA ILE A 169 -7.06 -13.58 -2.97
C ILE A 169 -5.56 -13.55 -2.70
N LEU A 170 -4.99 -14.71 -2.42
CA LEU A 170 -3.58 -14.87 -2.12
C LEU A 170 -2.80 -15.20 -3.39
N HIS A 171 -1.74 -14.46 -3.64
CA HIS A 171 -0.83 -14.64 -4.77
C HIS A 171 0.55 -15.06 -4.24
N GLU A 172 0.95 -16.28 -4.55
CA GLU A 172 2.26 -16.80 -4.15
C GLU A 172 3.36 -16.22 -5.06
N VAL A 173 4.26 -15.44 -4.48
CA VAL A 173 5.44 -14.89 -5.15
C VAL A 173 6.60 -15.88 -4.98
N PRO A 174 7.22 -16.38 -6.07
CA PRO A 174 8.33 -17.33 -5.94
C PRO A 174 9.49 -16.75 -5.13
N GLU A 175 9.98 -17.52 -4.16
CA GLU A 175 11.15 -17.08 -3.37
C GLU A 175 12.34 -16.77 -4.30
N PRO A 176 13.11 -15.68 -4.04
CA PRO A 176 14.28 -15.33 -4.85
C PRO A 176 15.29 -16.48 -4.98
N ALA A 177 15.40 -17.34 -3.95
CA ALA A 177 16.25 -18.52 -3.94
C ALA A 177 15.80 -19.60 -4.95
N THR A 178 14.49 -19.76 -5.18
CA THR A 178 13.95 -20.72 -6.14
C THR A 178 14.34 -20.35 -7.56
N VAL A 179 14.32 -19.06 -7.89
CA VAL A 179 14.76 -18.55 -9.19
C VAL A 179 16.26 -18.78 -9.37
N LEU A 180 17.07 -18.47 -8.36
CA LEU A 180 18.52 -18.71 -8.37
C LEU A 180 18.85 -20.20 -8.53
N LEU A 181 18.14 -21.09 -7.84
CA LEU A 181 18.32 -22.54 -7.95
C LEU A 181 17.98 -23.03 -9.37
N LEU A 182 16.88 -22.57 -9.94
CA LEU A 182 16.46 -22.96 -11.29
C LEU A 182 17.43 -22.46 -12.36
N VAL A 183 17.89 -21.21 -12.26
CA VAL A 183 18.87 -20.64 -13.19
C VAL A 183 20.22 -21.36 -13.08
N SER A 184 20.68 -21.64 -11.86
CA SER A 184 21.95 -22.35 -11.64
C SER A 184 21.87 -23.81 -12.12
N ALA A 185 20.78 -24.52 -11.82
CA ALA A 185 20.56 -25.89 -12.31
C ALA A 185 20.48 -25.92 -13.84
N GLY A 186 19.76 -24.97 -14.46
CA GLY A 186 19.69 -24.82 -15.91
C GLY A 186 21.06 -24.54 -16.55
N GLY A 187 21.85 -23.66 -15.93
CA GLY A 187 23.22 -23.36 -16.37
C GLY A 187 24.16 -24.58 -16.29
N VAL A 188 24.06 -25.38 -15.22
CA VAL A 188 24.83 -26.62 -15.07
C VAL A 188 24.44 -27.64 -16.16
N LEU A 189 23.14 -27.83 -16.41
CA LEU A 189 22.65 -28.74 -17.44
C LEU A 189 23.05 -28.28 -18.85
N TYR A 190 23.03 -26.98 -19.12
CA TYR A 190 23.46 -26.42 -20.40
C TYR A 190 24.95 -26.65 -20.65
N ASN A 191 25.81 -26.39 -19.66
CA ASN A 191 27.26 -26.58 -19.79
C ASN A 191 27.64 -28.05 -20.01
N ARG A 192 26.90 -29.00 -19.41
CA ARG A 192 27.09 -30.44 -19.64
C ARG A 192 26.74 -30.91 -21.05
N ARG A 193 25.94 -30.17 -21.81
CA ARG A 193 25.63 -30.51 -23.21
C ARG A 193 26.67 -30.01 -24.22
N LYS A 194 27.55 -29.08 -23.81
CA LYS A 194 28.60 -28.50 -24.68
C LYS A 194 29.97 -29.17 -24.52
N SER A 195 30.14 -29.99 -23.48
CA SER A 195 31.32 -30.85 -23.29
C SER A 195 31.05 -32.21 -23.89
#